data_AF-A0A4P7DZV0-F1
#
_entry.id   AF-A0A4P7DZV0-F1
#
_cell.length_a   1.000
_cell.length_b   1.000
_cell.length_c   1.000
_cell.angle_alpha   90.00
_cell.angle_beta   90.00
_cell.angle_gamma   90.00
#
_symmetry.space_group_name_H-M   'P 1'
#
loop_
_entity.id
_entity.type
_entity.pdbx_description
1 polymer ?
#
loop_
_entity_poly.entity_id
_entity_poly.type
_entity_poly.pdbx_seq_one_letter_code
_entity_poly.pdbx_strand_id
1 'polypeptide(L)'
;MNRFISSLFLLLVGTAQLSAQQIADEQFHYPITDPRHRIGDGPILLFDEAHNNPVTLRGAYAPFSDLLQADGYRLQSAKEKISYDQLKEVKIYISINALYNLENWNLPTYSAFTDQEIETLRQWVSDGGSLFLVTDHMPCGGSVQTLGEAFGIHIVNGFALPKNGRPEIFSKHRETLLSNEITTVPGKEIDSIMCWSGTGFIVPTTAYIISLLNEEYEIFLPNDADQIKRPIPDNIPRLSGKGFANGAYLRFGKGRIVIFGDGAPFSAQLHGIKSEKRGMNHPSAYQNAQFLLNIVHWLDQ
;
A
#
# COMPACT_ATOMS: atom_id res chain seq x y z
N MET A 1 -36.65 48.82 -43.99
CA MET A 1 -35.27 48.30 -44.04
C MET A 1 -34.94 47.75 -42.64
N ASN A 2 -35.37 46.52 -42.35
CA ASN A 2 -35.15 45.89 -41.04
C ASN A 2 -34.07 44.81 -41.21
N ARG A 3 -32.92 45.00 -40.55
CA ARG A 3 -31.87 43.99 -40.45
C ARG A 3 -31.96 43.34 -39.08
N PHE A 4 -32.42 42.09 -39.05
CA PHE A 4 -32.24 41.19 -37.90
C PHE A 4 -30.77 40.77 -37.85
N ILE A 5 -30.12 40.98 -36.70
CA ILE A 5 -28.81 40.41 -36.38
C ILE A 5 -29.10 39.17 -35.53
N SER A 6 -28.89 37.98 -36.10
CA SER A 6 -28.91 36.73 -35.34
C SER A 6 -27.51 36.43 -34.83
N SER A 7 -27.35 36.47 -33.51
CA SER A 7 -26.15 36.04 -32.79
C SER A 7 -26.00 34.51 -32.87
N LEU A 8 -24.84 34.03 -33.30
CA LEU A 8 -24.46 32.62 -33.19
C LEU A 8 -23.47 32.49 -32.02
N PHE A 9 -23.96 32.04 -30.86
CA PHE A 9 -23.12 31.65 -29.74
C PHE A 9 -22.61 30.23 -30.00
N LEU A 10 -21.33 30.09 -30.38
CA LEU A 10 -20.66 28.78 -30.37
C LEU A 10 -20.36 28.41 -28.91
N LEU A 11 -21.08 27.43 -28.37
CA LEU A 11 -20.65 26.73 -27.15
C LEU A 11 -19.46 25.83 -27.52
N LEU A 12 -18.25 26.23 -27.13
CA LEU A 12 -17.11 25.32 -27.04
C LEU A 12 -17.40 24.32 -25.91
N VAL A 13 -17.84 23.12 -26.26
CA VAL A 13 -17.83 21.97 -25.34
C VAL A 13 -16.38 21.51 -25.24
N GLY A 14 -15.69 21.96 -24.18
CA GLY A 14 -14.37 21.44 -23.83
C GLY A 14 -14.47 19.96 -23.52
N THR A 15 -13.73 19.13 -24.24
CA THR A 15 -13.52 17.72 -23.87
C THR A 15 -12.67 17.68 -22.61
N ALA A 16 -13.29 17.75 -21.44
CA ALA A 16 -12.63 17.35 -20.21
C ALA A 16 -12.26 15.88 -20.37
N GLN A 17 -10.96 15.57 -20.39
CA GLN A 17 -10.50 14.21 -20.20
C GLN A 17 -10.95 13.79 -18.81
N LEU A 18 -12.03 13.01 -18.74
CA LEU A 18 -12.48 12.35 -17.53
C LEU A 18 -11.36 11.37 -17.14
N SER A 19 -10.49 11.76 -16.20
CA SER A 19 -9.68 10.78 -15.48
C SER A 19 -10.64 9.76 -14.89
N ALA A 20 -10.46 8.49 -15.26
CA ALA A 20 -11.26 7.39 -14.75
C ALA A 20 -11.28 7.44 -13.22
N GLN A 21 -12.44 7.77 -12.65
CA GLN A 21 -12.59 7.93 -11.21
C GLN A 21 -12.28 6.58 -10.53
N GLN A 22 -11.40 6.60 -9.53
CA GLN A 22 -11.21 5.51 -8.60
C GLN A 22 -12.14 5.76 -7.41
N ILE A 23 -13.05 4.82 -7.16
CA ILE A 23 -13.99 4.88 -6.04
C ILE A 23 -13.93 3.59 -5.23
N ALA A 24 -14.41 3.66 -3.99
CA ALA A 24 -14.59 2.47 -3.15
C ALA A 24 -15.58 1.50 -3.79
N ASP A 25 -15.32 0.20 -3.69
CA ASP A 25 -16.35 -0.82 -3.86
C ASP A 25 -17.07 -1.02 -2.52
N GLU A 26 -18.07 -0.20 -2.22
CA GLU A 26 -18.85 -0.27 -0.98
C GLU A 26 -19.67 -1.57 -0.85
N GLN A 27 -19.76 -2.36 -1.92
CA GLN A 27 -20.43 -3.67 -1.90
C GLN A 27 -19.45 -4.81 -1.58
N PHE A 28 -18.15 -4.53 -1.49
CA PHE A 28 -17.18 -5.53 -1.08
C PHE A 28 -17.48 -5.98 0.35
N HIS A 29 -17.67 -7.28 0.52
CA HIS A 29 -17.86 -7.90 1.82
C HIS A 29 -17.03 -9.18 1.89
N TYR A 30 -16.26 -9.31 2.95
CA TYR A 30 -15.54 -10.53 3.29
C TYR A 30 -16.14 -11.13 4.56
N PRO A 31 -16.64 -12.37 4.53
CA PRO A 31 -17.33 -12.96 5.67
C PRO A 31 -16.35 -13.28 6.81
N ILE A 32 -16.59 -12.69 7.99
CA ILE A 32 -15.90 -13.03 9.23
C ILE A 32 -16.89 -13.76 10.15
N THR A 33 -16.65 -15.04 10.40
CA THR A 33 -17.49 -15.86 11.29
C THR A 33 -16.99 -15.88 12.73
N ASP A 34 -15.69 -15.67 12.93
CA ASP A 34 -15.03 -15.67 14.24
C ASP A 34 -14.06 -14.48 14.31
N PRO A 35 -14.56 -13.30 14.71
CA PRO A 35 -13.74 -12.10 14.88
C PRO A 35 -12.61 -12.34 15.88
N ARG A 36 -11.42 -11.80 15.59
CA ARG A 36 -10.26 -11.89 16.51
C ARG A 36 -10.56 -11.31 17.88
N HIS A 37 -11.33 -10.22 17.91
CA HIS A 37 -11.81 -9.56 19.11
C HIS A 37 -13.32 -9.45 19.07
N ARG A 38 -13.96 -9.36 20.25
CA ARG A 38 -15.34 -8.92 20.29
C ARG A 38 -15.46 -7.55 19.60
N ILE A 39 -16.49 -7.38 18.77
CA ILE A 39 -16.66 -6.18 17.95
C ILE A 39 -16.60 -4.92 18.81
N GLY A 40 -15.63 -4.04 18.50
CA GLY A 40 -15.41 -2.76 19.19
C GLY A 40 -14.56 -2.85 20.46
N ASP A 41 -14.22 -4.06 20.94
CA ASP A 41 -13.41 -4.26 22.15
C ASP A 41 -11.92 -4.48 21.83
N GLY A 42 -11.57 -4.65 20.55
CA GLY A 42 -10.20 -4.82 20.11
C GLY A 42 -9.32 -3.57 20.31
N PRO A 43 -8.00 -3.73 20.15
CA PRO A 43 -7.06 -2.63 20.31
C PRO A 43 -7.22 -1.57 19.21
N ILE A 44 -6.61 -0.41 19.46
CA ILE A 44 -6.63 0.71 18.52
C ILE A 44 -5.57 0.50 17.44
N LEU A 45 -6.00 0.62 16.19
CA LEU A 45 -5.19 0.67 14.98
C LEU A 45 -5.22 2.12 14.50
N LEU A 46 -4.07 2.79 14.54
CA LEU A 46 -3.95 4.19 14.17
C LEU A 46 -3.48 4.29 12.71
N PHE A 47 -4.34 4.81 11.85
CA PHE A 47 -4.12 4.93 10.41
C PHE A 47 -3.64 6.34 10.06
N ASP A 48 -2.50 6.43 9.41
CA ASP A 48 -1.87 7.67 8.98
C ASP A 48 -2.69 8.41 7.90
N GLU A 49 -3.08 9.63 8.22
CA GLU A 49 -3.65 10.62 7.29
C GLU A 49 -2.91 11.98 7.41
N ALA A 50 -1.72 11.99 8.02
CA ALA A 50 -0.94 13.20 8.30
C ALA A 50 0.19 13.43 7.28
N HIS A 51 0.58 12.40 6.52
CA HIS A 51 1.77 12.41 5.66
C HIS A 51 1.42 12.40 4.17
N ASN A 52 0.43 13.23 3.79
CA ASN A 52 -0.06 13.36 2.41
C ASN A 52 -0.46 12.02 1.77
N ASN A 53 -0.92 11.06 2.57
CA ASN A 53 -1.35 9.76 2.08
C ASN A 53 -2.46 9.97 1.03
N PRO A 54 -2.40 9.31 -0.14
CA PRO A 54 -3.43 9.43 -1.17
C PRO A 54 -4.73 8.71 -0.78
N VAL A 55 -4.74 8.05 0.38
CA VAL A 55 -5.83 7.23 0.90
C VAL A 55 -6.09 7.56 2.37
N THR A 56 -7.33 7.32 2.80
CA THR A 56 -7.81 7.55 4.18
C THR A 56 -8.61 6.33 4.63
N LEU A 57 -9.13 6.31 5.86
CA LEU A 57 -10.11 5.29 6.27
C LEU A 57 -11.47 5.38 5.53
N ARG A 58 -11.55 6.25 4.52
CA ARG A 58 -12.71 6.46 3.64
C ARG A 58 -12.29 6.26 2.18
N GLY A 59 -13.27 6.28 1.27
CA GLY A 59 -12.99 6.12 -0.16
C GLY A 59 -12.38 4.74 -0.45
N ALA A 60 -11.34 4.68 -1.28
CA ALA A 60 -10.72 3.43 -1.74
C ALA A 60 -10.32 2.43 -0.63
N TYR A 61 -10.08 2.94 0.59
CA TYR A 61 -9.70 2.15 1.77
C TYR A 61 -10.81 2.05 2.82
N ALA A 62 -12.04 2.50 2.55
CA ALA A 62 -13.17 2.18 3.44
C ALA A 62 -13.32 0.65 3.66
N PRO A 63 -13.19 -0.21 2.63
CA PRO A 63 -13.28 -1.66 2.82
C PRO A 63 -12.16 -2.28 3.67
N PHE A 64 -10.98 -1.64 3.72
CA PHE A 64 -9.91 -2.00 4.65
C PHE A 64 -10.36 -1.78 6.10
N SER A 65 -10.95 -0.61 6.35
CA SER A 65 -11.47 -0.24 7.65
C SER A 65 -12.61 -1.14 8.09
N ASP A 66 -13.58 -1.39 7.19
CA ASP A 66 -14.75 -2.22 7.47
C ASP A 66 -14.35 -3.65 7.80
N LEU A 67 -13.39 -4.21 7.05
CA LEU A 67 -12.88 -5.57 7.29
C LEU A 67 -12.26 -5.72 8.69
N LEU A 68 -11.41 -4.77 9.08
CA LEU A 68 -10.74 -4.84 10.38
C LEU A 68 -11.67 -4.52 11.56
N GLN A 69 -12.67 -3.65 11.35
CA GLN A 69 -13.73 -3.42 12.34
C GLN A 69 -14.64 -4.64 12.52
N ALA A 70 -14.95 -5.34 11.42
CA ALA A 70 -15.69 -6.60 11.48
C ALA A 70 -14.91 -7.71 12.21
N ASP A 71 -13.58 -7.64 12.19
CA ASP A 71 -12.69 -8.51 12.98
C ASP A 71 -12.49 -8.04 14.44
N GLY A 72 -13.13 -6.93 14.80
CA GLY A 72 -13.26 -6.41 16.16
C GLY A 72 -12.25 -5.34 16.57
N TYR A 73 -11.38 -4.91 15.66
CA TYR A 73 -10.45 -3.80 15.90
C TYR A 73 -11.14 -2.43 15.90
N ARG A 74 -10.50 -1.43 16.52
CA ARG A 74 -10.94 -0.03 16.47
C ARG A 74 -9.98 0.79 15.64
N LEU A 75 -10.44 1.33 14.52
CA LEU A 75 -9.61 2.17 13.64
C LEU A 75 -9.80 3.65 13.95
N GLN A 76 -8.70 4.39 13.97
CA GLN A 76 -8.67 5.84 14.17
C GLN A 76 -7.73 6.49 13.16
N SER A 77 -8.08 7.68 12.65
CA SER A 77 -7.18 8.45 11.77
C SER A 77 -6.20 9.30 12.59
N ALA A 78 -4.91 9.22 12.26
CA ALA A 78 -3.88 10.15 12.70
C ALA A 78 -3.78 11.31 11.71
N LYS A 79 -4.15 12.52 12.14
CA LYS A 79 -4.14 13.73 11.30
C LYS A 79 -3.07 14.74 11.70
N GLU A 80 -2.34 14.41 12.73
CA GLU A 80 -1.26 15.22 13.31
C GLU A 80 0.05 14.43 13.21
N LYS A 81 1.16 15.15 13.36
CA LYS A 81 2.49 14.56 13.44
C LYS A 81 2.60 13.50 14.52
N ILE A 82 3.43 12.49 14.25
CA ILE A 82 3.59 11.35 15.16
C ILE A 82 4.22 11.82 16.47
N SER A 83 3.61 11.42 17.58
CA SER A 83 4.12 11.67 18.93
C SER A 83 3.88 10.48 19.84
N TYR A 84 4.67 10.37 20.90
CA TYR A 84 4.47 9.30 21.90
C TYR A 84 3.09 9.34 22.53
N ASP A 85 2.56 10.53 22.82
CA ASP A 85 1.25 10.67 23.44
C ASP A 85 0.15 10.05 22.58
N GLN A 86 0.24 10.23 21.26
CA GLN A 86 -0.68 9.62 20.31
C GLN A 86 -0.53 8.09 20.26
N LEU A 87 0.67 7.56 20.47
CA LEU A 87 0.99 6.14 20.34
C LEU A 87 0.78 5.31 21.63
N LYS A 88 0.55 5.94 22.80
CA LYS A 88 0.44 5.27 24.10
C LYS A 88 -0.65 4.19 24.18
N GLU A 89 -1.79 4.42 23.53
CA GLU A 89 -2.94 3.51 23.53
C GLU A 89 -3.09 2.73 22.22
N VAL A 90 -2.15 2.91 21.30
CA VAL A 90 -2.16 2.32 19.97
C VAL A 90 -1.41 1.00 20.01
N LYS A 91 -1.98 -0.02 19.36
CA LYS A 91 -1.30 -1.31 19.17
C LYS A 91 -0.54 -1.35 17.86
N ILE A 92 -1.14 -0.82 16.79
CA ILE A 92 -0.56 -0.84 15.44
C ILE A 92 -0.66 0.57 14.84
N TYR A 93 0.47 1.11 14.38
CA TYR A 93 0.52 2.29 13.51
C TYR A 93 0.56 1.80 12.06
N ILE A 94 -0.32 2.33 11.22
CA ILE A 94 -0.50 1.92 9.83
C ILE A 94 -0.23 3.14 8.96
N SER A 95 0.79 3.07 8.09
CA SER A 95 1.01 4.10 7.07
C SER A 95 0.92 3.46 5.70
N ILE A 96 0.09 4.04 4.83
CA ILE A 96 -0.14 3.57 3.48
C ILE A 96 0.23 4.70 2.51
N ASN A 97 1.22 4.45 1.65
CA ASN A 97 1.61 5.32 0.55
C ASN A 97 1.86 6.78 0.98
N ALA A 98 2.55 6.98 2.12
CA ALA A 98 2.94 8.33 2.55
C ALA A 98 3.76 9.04 1.46
N LEU A 99 3.52 10.34 1.32
CA LEU A 99 4.09 11.16 0.25
C LEU A 99 4.74 12.43 0.81
N TYR A 100 5.95 12.72 0.34
CA TYR A 100 6.56 14.01 0.63
C TYR A 100 5.82 15.16 -0.06
N ASN A 101 5.36 14.96 -1.29
CA ASN A 101 4.71 15.98 -2.10
C ASN A 101 3.56 15.39 -2.93
N LEU A 102 2.38 16.00 -2.85
CA LEU A 102 1.18 15.55 -3.57
C LEU A 102 1.21 15.86 -5.07
N GLU A 103 1.97 16.87 -5.48
CA GLU A 103 1.90 17.43 -6.84
C GLU A 103 3.16 17.17 -7.65
N ASN A 104 4.34 17.30 -7.03
CA ASN A 104 5.62 17.17 -7.71
C ASN A 104 6.26 15.81 -7.40
N TRP A 105 6.17 14.91 -8.37
CA TRP A 105 6.70 13.55 -8.27
C TRP A 105 8.07 13.39 -8.94
N ASN A 106 8.76 14.49 -9.24
CA ASN A 106 10.12 14.46 -9.77
C ASN A 106 11.16 14.19 -8.67
N LEU A 107 12.30 13.63 -9.07
CA LEU A 107 13.47 13.56 -8.17
C LEU A 107 14.07 14.95 -7.92
N PRO A 108 14.72 15.16 -6.75
CA PRO A 108 14.83 14.24 -5.62
C PRO A 108 13.52 14.10 -4.84
N THR A 109 13.23 12.88 -4.38
CA THR A 109 12.15 12.63 -3.40
C THR A 109 12.74 12.71 -1.99
N TYR A 110 12.11 13.49 -1.12
CA TYR A 110 12.50 13.62 0.29
C TYR A 110 11.62 12.76 1.19
N SER A 111 11.97 12.62 2.47
CA SER A 111 11.16 11.89 3.45
C SER A 111 9.84 12.61 3.72
N ALA A 112 8.74 11.85 3.77
CA ALA A 112 7.44 12.34 4.24
C ALA A 112 7.44 12.58 5.76
N PHE A 113 8.26 11.82 6.49
CA PHE A 113 8.37 11.87 7.95
C PHE A 113 9.57 12.72 8.37
N THR A 114 9.43 13.48 9.45
CA THR A 114 10.56 14.17 10.07
C THR A 114 11.45 13.19 10.85
N ASP A 115 12.72 13.56 11.06
CA ASP A 115 13.66 12.75 11.86
C ASP A 115 13.12 12.43 13.27
N GLN A 116 12.39 13.39 13.86
CA GLN A 116 11.78 13.22 15.18
C GLN A 116 10.65 12.17 15.15
N GLU A 117 9.82 12.16 14.12
CA GLU A 117 8.75 11.17 13.96
C GLU A 117 9.31 9.77 13.72
N ILE A 118 10.38 9.68 12.91
CA ILE A 118 11.08 8.42 12.65
C ILE A 118 11.67 7.87 13.96
N GLU A 119 12.37 8.68 14.75
CA GLU A 119 12.93 8.20 16.03
C GLU A 119 11.83 7.84 17.03
N THR A 120 10.73 8.61 17.08
CA THR A 120 9.57 8.28 17.91
C THR A 120 8.95 6.94 17.52
N LEU A 121 8.71 6.69 16.23
CA LEU A 121 8.22 5.39 15.75
C LEU A 121 9.22 4.27 16.06
N ARG A 122 10.50 4.48 15.76
CA ARG A 122 11.55 3.47 15.94
C ARG A 122 11.63 3.00 17.39
N GLN A 123 11.62 3.95 18.33
CA GLN A 123 11.68 3.64 19.75
C GLN A 123 10.35 3.06 20.26
N TRP A 124 9.19 3.58 19.83
CA TRP A 124 7.88 2.99 20.17
C TRP A 124 7.75 1.53 19.70
N VAL A 125 8.17 1.22 18.47
CA VAL A 125 8.23 -0.17 17.98
C VAL A 125 9.21 -0.98 18.82
N SER A 126 10.41 -0.47 19.10
CA SER A 126 11.38 -1.15 19.97
C SER A 126 10.80 -1.52 21.34
N ASP A 127 9.91 -0.69 21.88
CA ASP A 127 9.28 -0.88 23.18
C ASP A 127 8.07 -1.83 23.16
N GLY A 128 7.58 -2.23 21.98
CA GLY A 128 6.51 -3.23 21.83
C GLY A 128 5.38 -2.81 20.89
N GLY A 129 5.44 -1.62 20.30
CA GLY A 129 4.51 -1.20 19.26
C GLY A 129 4.68 -1.97 17.94
N SER A 130 3.65 -1.94 17.11
CA SER A 130 3.65 -2.61 15.81
C SER A 130 3.49 -1.62 14.65
N LEU A 131 4.32 -1.73 13.61
CA LEU A 131 4.24 -0.89 12.42
C LEU A 131 3.79 -1.71 11.21
N PHE A 132 2.72 -1.28 10.54
CA PHE A 132 2.39 -1.74 9.20
C PHE A 132 2.72 -0.62 8.20
N LEU A 133 3.84 -0.78 7.50
CA LEU A 133 4.33 0.18 6.51
C LEU A 133 4.00 -0.33 5.10
N VAL A 134 3.08 0.32 4.42
CA VAL A 134 2.80 0.04 3.01
C VAL A 134 3.24 1.23 2.19
N THR A 135 4.01 0.96 1.15
CA THR A 135 4.42 1.94 0.17
C THR A 135 4.02 1.47 -1.22
N ASP A 136 4.42 2.23 -2.23
CA ASP A 136 4.12 1.96 -3.61
C ASP A 136 5.34 2.30 -4.47
N HIS A 137 5.14 2.25 -5.78
CA HIS A 137 6.07 2.82 -6.74
C HIS A 137 6.44 4.29 -6.43
N MET A 138 7.44 4.81 -7.14
CA MET A 138 7.83 6.22 -7.03
C MET A 138 6.63 7.17 -7.21
N PRO A 139 6.50 8.22 -6.37
CA PRO A 139 7.44 8.66 -5.33
C PRO A 139 7.15 8.15 -3.92
N CYS A 140 6.16 7.25 -3.73
CA CYS A 140 5.85 6.70 -2.41
C CYS A 140 7.07 5.99 -1.81
N GLY A 141 7.73 5.14 -2.60
CA GLY A 141 8.94 4.42 -2.18
C GLY A 141 10.03 5.35 -1.65
N GLY A 142 10.34 6.42 -2.38
CA GLY A 142 11.30 7.45 -1.97
C GLY A 142 10.89 8.22 -0.72
N SER A 143 9.58 8.48 -0.58
CA SER A 143 9.02 9.24 0.55
C SER A 143 9.16 8.52 1.90
N VAL A 144 9.42 7.22 1.89
CA VAL A 144 9.55 6.41 3.10
C VAL A 144 10.92 5.75 3.26
N GLN A 145 11.91 6.10 2.41
CA GLN A 145 13.25 5.49 2.47
C GLN A 145 13.91 5.68 3.83
N THR A 146 13.94 6.90 4.36
CA THR A 146 14.56 7.20 5.67
C THR A 146 13.86 6.46 6.82
N LEU A 147 12.53 6.32 6.77
CA LEU A 147 11.78 5.52 7.75
C LEU A 147 12.12 4.03 7.63
N GLY A 148 12.19 3.48 6.42
CA GLY A 148 12.60 2.09 6.18
C GLY A 148 14.01 1.80 6.68
N GLU A 149 14.95 2.72 6.42
CA GLU A 149 16.36 2.60 6.83
C GLU A 149 16.53 2.55 8.35
N ALA A 150 15.67 3.25 9.11
CA ALA A 150 15.65 3.17 10.58
C ALA A 150 15.38 1.75 11.11
N PHE A 151 14.84 0.87 10.27
CA PHE A 151 14.59 -0.56 10.54
C PHE A 151 15.47 -1.50 9.69
N GLY A 152 16.47 -0.96 8.97
CA GLY A 152 17.35 -1.72 8.09
C GLY A 152 16.73 -2.15 6.76
N ILE A 153 15.61 -1.54 6.36
CA ILE A 153 14.90 -1.84 5.12
C ILE A 153 15.25 -0.80 4.06
N HIS A 154 15.84 -1.25 2.95
CA HIS A 154 16.28 -0.38 1.85
C HIS A 154 15.26 -0.42 0.72
N ILE A 155 14.39 0.59 0.69
CA ILE A 155 13.28 0.70 -0.27
C ILE A 155 13.76 1.33 -1.57
N VAL A 156 13.37 0.76 -2.71
CA VAL A 156 13.67 1.35 -4.01
C VAL A 156 12.61 2.40 -4.35
N ASN A 157 13.04 3.59 -4.77
CA ASN A 157 12.14 4.60 -5.34
C ASN A 157 11.93 4.33 -6.84
N GLY A 158 11.19 3.28 -7.18
CA GLY A 158 11.02 2.82 -8.56
C GLY A 158 9.73 2.04 -8.78
N PHE A 159 9.49 1.61 -10.02
CA PHE A 159 8.31 0.86 -10.43
C PHE A 159 8.67 -0.60 -10.71
N ALA A 160 8.21 -1.52 -9.87
CA ALA A 160 8.33 -2.95 -10.11
C ALA A 160 7.24 -3.42 -11.08
N LEU A 161 7.63 -3.82 -12.29
CA LEU A 161 6.71 -4.24 -13.35
C LEU A 161 7.09 -5.61 -13.91
N PRO A 162 6.11 -6.49 -14.20
CA PRO A 162 6.38 -7.75 -14.88
C PRO A 162 6.76 -7.51 -16.35
N LYS A 163 7.82 -8.17 -16.83
CA LYS A 163 8.38 -8.02 -18.19
C LYS A 163 7.36 -8.26 -19.30
N ASN A 164 6.37 -9.12 -19.06
CA ASN A 164 5.37 -9.53 -20.05
C ASN A 164 3.99 -8.91 -19.83
N GLY A 165 3.85 -7.97 -18.88
CA GLY A 165 2.57 -7.32 -18.57
C GLY A 165 1.48 -8.26 -18.06
N ARG A 166 1.84 -9.48 -17.61
CA ARG A 166 0.88 -10.42 -17.01
C ARG A 166 0.34 -9.88 -15.69
N PRO A 167 -0.84 -10.36 -15.24
CA PRO A 167 -1.31 -10.11 -13.89
C PRO A 167 -0.25 -10.50 -12.85
N GLU A 168 -0.05 -9.64 -11.86
CA GLU A 168 0.97 -9.79 -10.82
C GLU A 168 0.45 -10.68 -9.70
N ILE A 169 0.39 -11.98 -9.98
CA ILE A 169 -0.02 -13.02 -9.04
C ILE A 169 1.21 -13.64 -8.39
N PHE A 170 1.36 -13.42 -7.08
CA PHE A 170 2.39 -14.03 -6.24
C PHE A 170 1.82 -15.28 -5.61
N SER A 171 2.49 -16.42 -5.75
CA SER A 171 1.94 -17.69 -5.26
C SER A 171 3.03 -18.67 -4.84
N LYS A 172 2.67 -19.62 -3.97
CA LYS A 172 3.56 -20.70 -3.56
C LYS A 172 4.02 -21.53 -4.75
N HIS A 173 3.12 -21.79 -5.70
CA HIS A 173 3.44 -22.51 -6.94
C HIS A 173 4.51 -21.79 -7.80
N ARG A 174 4.50 -20.45 -7.83
CA ARG A 174 5.49 -19.66 -8.57
C ARG A 174 6.76 -19.37 -7.75
N GLU A 175 6.83 -19.86 -6.51
CA GLU A 175 7.92 -19.59 -5.56
C GLU A 175 8.12 -18.08 -5.29
N THR A 176 7.09 -17.27 -5.54
CA THR A 176 7.10 -15.82 -5.30
C THR A 176 6.34 -15.41 -4.05
N LEU A 177 5.52 -16.31 -3.49
CA LEU A 177 4.94 -16.19 -2.14
C LEU A 177 5.51 -17.32 -1.28
N LEU A 178 6.18 -16.97 -0.19
CA LEU A 178 6.90 -17.92 0.65
C LEU A 178 6.03 -18.41 1.81
N SER A 179 6.29 -19.64 2.26
CA SER A 179 5.69 -20.23 3.45
C SER A 179 6.31 -19.63 4.72
N ASN A 180 5.50 -19.02 5.59
CA ASN A 180 5.91 -18.40 6.83
C ASN A 180 4.71 -18.24 7.79
N GLU A 181 4.93 -17.66 8.98
CA GLU A 181 3.92 -17.49 10.03
C GLU A 181 2.64 -16.75 9.58
N ILE A 182 2.73 -15.89 8.55
CA ILE A 182 1.59 -15.13 8.00
C ILE A 182 0.87 -15.90 6.89
N THR A 183 1.58 -16.74 6.12
CA THR A 183 1.01 -17.44 4.95
C THR A 183 0.61 -18.90 5.23
N THR A 184 1.00 -19.45 6.38
CA THR A 184 0.70 -20.83 6.79
C THR A 184 -0.12 -20.92 8.08
N VAL A 185 -0.95 -19.90 8.36
CA VAL A 185 -1.88 -19.95 9.50
C VAL A 185 -2.89 -21.09 9.28
N PRO A 186 -3.01 -22.06 10.20
CA PRO A 186 -3.90 -23.21 10.02
C PRO A 186 -5.36 -22.79 9.78
N GLY A 187 -5.96 -23.29 8.69
CA GLY A 187 -7.32 -22.95 8.26
C GLY A 187 -7.48 -21.55 7.67
N LYS A 188 -6.40 -20.78 7.57
CA LYS A 188 -6.31 -19.42 7.01
C LYS A 188 -5.08 -19.30 6.11
N GLU A 189 -4.67 -20.39 5.47
CA GLU A 189 -3.49 -20.46 4.63
C GLU A 189 -3.64 -19.57 3.39
N ILE A 190 -2.52 -18.96 2.97
CA ILE A 190 -2.45 -18.11 1.79
C ILE A 190 -1.56 -18.81 0.76
N ASP A 191 -2.13 -19.17 -0.38
CA ASP A 191 -1.43 -19.84 -1.48
C ASP A 191 -1.14 -18.89 -2.63
N SER A 192 -1.93 -17.83 -2.75
CA SER A 192 -1.83 -16.81 -3.79
C SER A 192 -2.34 -15.45 -3.29
N ILE A 193 -1.64 -14.39 -3.67
CA ILE A 193 -2.09 -13.01 -3.55
C ILE A 193 -1.94 -12.30 -4.89
N MET A 194 -2.75 -11.28 -5.12
CA MET A 194 -2.61 -10.39 -6.27
C MET A 194 -2.09 -9.02 -5.83
N CYS A 195 -1.15 -8.51 -6.60
CA CYS A 195 -0.57 -7.18 -6.46
C CYS A 195 -0.75 -6.39 -7.78
N TRP A 196 -0.37 -5.13 -7.74
CA TRP A 196 -0.45 -4.16 -8.82
C TRP A 196 0.70 -3.15 -8.74
N SER A 197 1.78 -3.44 -9.48
CA SER A 197 2.74 -2.47 -9.98
C SER A 197 3.27 -1.52 -8.90
N GLY A 198 3.79 -2.09 -7.82
CA GLY A 198 4.37 -1.40 -6.68
C GLY A 198 5.87 -1.11 -6.81
N THR A 199 6.60 -1.30 -5.71
CA THR A 199 8.07 -1.26 -5.66
C THR A 199 8.66 -2.52 -5.00
N GLY A 200 9.99 -2.61 -4.99
CA GLY A 200 10.76 -3.63 -4.27
C GLY A 200 11.67 -3.03 -3.20
N PHE A 201 12.14 -3.88 -2.29
CA PHE A 201 13.05 -3.49 -1.22
C PHE A 201 13.98 -4.63 -0.81
N ILE A 202 15.11 -4.28 -0.20
CA ILE A 202 16.03 -5.20 0.45
C ILE A 202 15.79 -5.11 1.96
N VAL A 203 15.75 -6.26 2.63
CA VAL A 203 15.47 -6.37 4.07
C VAL A 203 16.70 -6.88 4.83
N PRO A 204 16.82 -6.61 6.14
CA PRO A 204 17.92 -7.15 6.93
C PRO A 204 17.82 -8.68 7.03
N THR A 205 18.92 -9.37 7.35
CA THR A 205 18.95 -10.83 7.47
C THR A 205 18.08 -11.39 8.60
N THR A 206 17.64 -10.53 9.51
CA THR A 206 16.70 -10.84 10.61
C THR A 206 15.24 -10.80 10.17
N ALA A 207 14.94 -10.33 8.95
CA ALA A 207 13.60 -10.29 8.41
C ALA A 207 13.23 -11.59 7.69
N TYR A 208 11.93 -11.85 7.63
CA TYR A 208 11.33 -12.94 6.88
C TYR A 208 10.62 -12.37 5.65
N ILE A 209 10.90 -12.94 4.49
CA ILE A 209 10.26 -12.53 3.24
C ILE A 209 8.88 -13.20 3.14
N ILE A 210 7.86 -12.40 2.85
CA ILE A 210 6.51 -12.87 2.53
C ILE A 210 6.42 -13.15 1.04
N SER A 211 6.81 -12.17 0.22
CA SER A 211 6.76 -12.26 -1.22
C SER A 211 7.95 -11.55 -1.86
N LEU A 212 8.44 -12.11 -2.97
CA LEU A 212 9.64 -11.66 -3.66
C LEU A 212 9.40 -11.38 -5.13
N LEU A 213 10.14 -10.40 -5.64
CA LEU A 213 10.27 -10.15 -7.06
C LEU A 213 11.31 -11.15 -7.62
N ASN A 214 10.93 -11.89 -8.66
CA ASN A 214 11.81 -12.82 -9.34
C ASN A 214 12.39 -12.18 -10.62
N GLU A 215 13.09 -12.97 -11.45
CA GLU A 215 13.69 -12.49 -12.71
C GLU A 215 12.65 -12.08 -13.77
N GLU A 216 11.36 -12.36 -13.55
CA GLU A 216 10.27 -11.93 -14.43
C GLU A 216 9.86 -10.48 -14.20
N TYR A 217 10.41 -9.82 -13.16
CA TYR A 217 10.19 -8.41 -12.85
C TYR A 217 11.39 -7.55 -13.20
N GLU A 218 11.11 -6.31 -13.57
CA GLU A 218 12.08 -5.22 -13.65
C GLU A 218 11.63 -4.10 -12.71
N ILE A 219 12.58 -3.48 -12.00
CA ILE A 219 12.33 -2.27 -11.22
C ILE A 219 12.87 -1.09 -12.01
N PHE A 220 11.97 -0.31 -12.61
CA PHE A 220 12.30 0.88 -13.39
C PHE A 220 12.61 2.06 -12.46
N LEU A 221 13.63 2.84 -12.80
CA LEU A 221 14.12 3.98 -12.01
C LEU A 221 13.97 5.27 -12.83
N PRO A 222 12.74 5.78 -13.02
CA PRO A 222 12.53 7.02 -13.74
C PRO A 222 12.94 8.23 -12.89
N ASN A 223 13.18 9.37 -13.54
CA ASN A 223 13.36 10.66 -12.83
C ASN A 223 12.02 11.38 -12.61
N ASP A 224 11.00 10.97 -13.36
CA ASP A 224 9.62 11.46 -13.34
C ASP A 224 8.68 10.26 -13.52
N ALA A 225 7.68 10.10 -12.65
CA ALA A 225 6.69 9.03 -12.72
C ALA A 225 6.01 8.93 -14.09
N ASP A 226 5.84 10.04 -14.81
CA ASP A 226 5.22 10.05 -16.13
C ASP A 226 6.03 9.30 -17.21
N GLN A 227 7.32 9.04 -16.97
CA GLN A 227 8.18 8.27 -17.88
C GLN A 227 7.81 6.78 -17.96
N ILE A 228 6.98 6.26 -17.05
CA ILE A 228 6.53 4.87 -17.06
C ILE A 228 5.28 4.64 -17.95
N LYS A 229 4.78 5.68 -18.62
CA LYS A 229 3.69 5.57 -19.59
C LYS A 229 4.11 4.68 -20.76
N ARG A 230 3.21 3.79 -21.21
CA ARG A 230 3.51 2.86 -22.30
C ARG A 230 3.46 3.56 -23.67
N PRO A 231 4.37 3.22 -24.61
CA PRO A 231 5.54 2.35 -24.42
C PRO A 231 6.60 3.01 -23.53
N ILE A 232 7.14 2.26 -22.57
CA ILE A 232 8.17 2.77 -21.64
C ILE A 232 9.47 2.98 -22.43
N PRO A 233 10.13 4.14 -22.36
CA PRO A 233 11.39 4.39 -23.06
C PRO A 233 12.50 3.42 -22.64
N ASP A 234 13.29 2.92 -23.61
CA ASP A 234 14.36 1.94 -23.34
C ASP A 234 15.51 2.49 -22.49
N ASN A 235 15.69 3.82 -22.48
CA ASN A 235 16.76 4.49 -21.75
C ASN A 235 16.48 4.67 -20.24
N ILE A 236 15.29 4.29 -19.75
CA ILE A 236 15.01 4.31 -18.31
C ILE A 236 15.86 3.23 -17.62
N PRO A 237 16.74 3.59 -16.67
CA PRO A 237 17.52 2.62 -15.92
C PRO A 237 16.60 1.64 -15.20
N ARG A 238 17.01 0.37 -15.14
CA ARG A 238 16.22 -0.67 -14.49
C ARG A 238 17.09 -1.70 -13.80
N LEU A 239 16.56 -2.26 -12.73
CA LEU A 239 17.14 -3.37 -11.99
C LEU A 239 16.36 -4.65 -12.32
N SER A 240 17.02 -5.80 -12.24
CA SER A 240 16.30 -7.07 -12.14
C SER A 240 15.54 -7.10 -10.82
N GLY A 241 14.30 -7.63 -10.82
CA GLY A 241 13.56 -7.87 -9.58
C GLY A 241 14.24 -8.89 -8.66
N LYS A 242 15.09 -9.77 -9.19
CA LYS A 242 15.79 -10.80 -8.42
C LYS A 242 16.54 -10.20 -7.23
N GLY A 243 16.25 -10.73 -6.03
CA GLY A 243 16.89 -10.32 -4.78
C GLY A 243 16.12 -9.23 -4.02
N PHE A 244 15.02 -8.72 -4.58
CA PHE A 244 14.12 -7.80 -3.90
C PHE A 244 12.90 -8.52 -3.35
N ALA A 245 12.51 -8.19 -2.13
CA ALA A 245 11.20 -8.49 -1.59
C ALA A 245 10.18 -7.44 -2.08
N ASN A 246 8.91 -7.82 -2.13
CA ASN A 246 7.79 -6.85 -2.17
C ASN A 246 6.86 -6.99 -0.95
N GLY A 247 7.04 -8.04 -0.14
CA GLY A 247 6.41 -8.19 1.17
C GLY A 247 7.38 -8.82 2.15
N ALA A 248 7.49 -8.28 3.36
CA ALA A 248 8.33 -8.86 4.42
C ALA A 248 7.80 -8.50 5.81
N TYR A 249 8.26 -9.25 6.81
CA TYR A 249 8.02 -8.94 8.21
C TYR A 249 9.27 -9.18 9.06
N LEU A 250 9.36 -8.48 10.18
CA LEU A 250 10.47 -8.61 11.12
C LEU A 250 10.03 -8.20 12.53
N ARG A 251 10.77 -8.70 13.52
CA ARG A 251 10.71 -8.20 14.89
C ARG A 251 11.77 -7.12 15.06
N PHE A 252 11.45 -6.07 15.81
CA PHE A 252 12.38 -4.98 16.11
C PHE A 252 12.23 -4.61 17.59
N GLY A 253 13.28 -4.86 18.38
CA GLY A 253 13.17 -4.84 19.83
C GLY A 253 12.08 -5.82 20.30
N LYS A 254 11.09 -5.31 21.03
CA LYS A 254 9.90 -6.06 21.47
C LYS A 254 8.74 -6.00 20.49
N GLY A 255 8.79 -5.09 19.52
CA GLY A 255 7.74 -4.85 18.56
C GLY A 255 7.88 -5.63 17.27
N ARG A 256 7.01 -5.28 16.32
CA ARG A 256 6.79 -6.01 15.08
C ARG A 256 6.60 -5.06 13.93
N ILE A 257 7.06 -5.46 12.75
CA ILE A 257 6.95 -4.66 11.54
C ILE A 257 6.53 -5.58 10.41
N VAL A 258 5.56 -5.14 9.63
CA VAL A 258 5.25 -5.69 8.31
C VAL A 258 5.45 -4.55 7.31
N ILE A 259 6.17 -4.83 6.22
CA ILE A 259 6.32 -3.93 5.09
C ILE A 259 5.76 -4.56 3.83
N PHE A 260 5.04 -3.77 3.03
CA PHE A 260 4.58 -4.17 1.71
C PHE A 260 4.81 -3.07 0.68
N GLY A 261 5.25 -3.45 -0.53
CA GLY A 261 5.65 -2.52 -1.58
C GLY A 261 4.51 -2.10 -2.51
N ASP A 262 3.26 -2.39 -2.15
CA ASP A 262 2.08 -2.08 -2.94
C ASP A 262 0.84 -1.89 -2.04
N GLY A 263 0.15 -0.77 -2.21
CA GLY A 263 -1.08 -0.46 -1.47
C GLY A 263 -2.31 -1.22 -1.96
N ALA A 264 -2.45 -1.40 -3.28
CA ALA A 264 -3.67 -1.91 -3.89
C ALA A 264 -4.21 -3.23 -3.29
N PRO A 265 -3.38 -4.23 -2.91
CA PRO A 265 -3.79 -5.48 -2.29
C PRO A 265 -4.76 -5.34 -1.12
N PHE A 266 -4.68 -4.24 -0.38
CA PHE A 266 -5.41 -4.02 0.86
C PHE A 266 -6.61 -3.07 0.71
N SER A 267 -6.90 -2.65 -0.51
CA SER A 267 -8.05 -1.81 -0.85
C SER A 267 -9.20 -2.64 -1.44
N ALA A 268 -10.35 -2.03 -1.72
CA ALA A 268 -11.29 -2.58 -2.69
C ALA A 268 -11.91 -1.42 -3.50
N GLN A 269 -11.58 -1.39 -4.79
CA GLN A 269 -11.80 -0.24 -5.65
C GLN A 269 -12.51 -0.64 -6.94
N LEU A 270 -13.24 0.31 -7.52
CA LEU A 270 -13.76 0.26 -8.87
C LEU A 270 -13.05 1.34 -9.70
N HIS A 271 -12.47 0.94 -10.83
CA HIS A 271 -11.73 1.82 -11.72
C HIS A 271 -12.47 2.02 -13.04
N GLY A 272 -12.72 3.29 -13.37
CA GLY A 272 -13.24 3.71 -14.66
C GLY A 272 -14.68 3.27 -14.95
N ILE A 273 -15.12 3.55 -16.18
CA ILE A 273 -16.53 3.39 -16.60
C ILE A 273 -16.95 1.91 -16.59
N LYS A 274 -16.00 0.99 -16.74
CA LYS A 274 -16.23 -0.46 -16.70
C LYS A 274 -16.26 -1.03 -15.28
N SER A 275 -16.02 -0.20 -14.25
CA SER A 275 -15.94 -0.63 -12.86
C SER A 275 -14.98 -1.81 -12.67
N GLU A 276 -13.79 -1.71 -13.28
CA GLU A 276 -12.77 -2.74 -13.16
C GLU A 276 -12.32 -2.84 -11.69
N LYS A 277 -12.37 -4.04 -11.13
CA LYS A 277 -12.08 -4.28 -9.71
C LYS A 277 -10.58 -4.23 -9.45
N ARG A 278 -10.16 -3.59 -8.36
CA ARG A 278 -8.76 -3.56 -7.90
C ARG A 278 -8.69 -3.69 -6.39
N GLY A 279 -7.81 -4.57 -5.92
CA GLY A 279 -7.69 -4.94 -4.50
C GLY A 279 -8.51 -6.18 -4.14
N MET A 280 -8.95 -6.28 -2.90
CA MET A 280 -9.61 -7.45 -2.30
C MET A 280 -10.89 -7.87 -3.02
N ASN A 281 -11.53 -6.97 -3.77
CA ASN A 281 -12.72 -7.27 -4.56
C ASN A 281 -12.42 -7.93 -5.92
N HIS A 282 -11.15 -7.97 -6.35
CA HIS A 282 -10.78 -8.55 -7.64
C HIS A 282 -10.87 -10.09 -7.60
N PRO A 283 -11.45 -10.77 -8.61
CA PRO A 283 -11.63 -12.23 -8.59
C PRO A 283 -10.33 -13.04 -8.43
N SER A 284 -9.21 -12.54 -8.95
CA SER A 284 -7.90 -13.19 -8.80
C SER A 284 -7.18 -12.84 -7.49
N ALA A 285 -7.74 -11.93 -6.67
CA ALA A 285 -7.22 -11.50 -5.37
C ALA A 285 -7.97 -12.17 -4.20
N TYR A 286 -8.50 -13.38 -4.43
CA TYR A 286 -9.47 -14.04 -3.54
C TYR A 286 -8.97 -14.33 -2.11
N GLN A 287 -7.65 -14.31 -1.85
CA GLN A 287 -7.10 -14.45 -0.49
C GLN A 287 -6.54 -13.15 0.09
N ASN A 288 -6.58 -12.02 -0.62
CA ASN A 288 -6.00 -10.76 -0.14
C ASN A 288 -6.66 -10.26 1.16
N ALA A 289 -7.97 -10.44 1.32
CA ALA A 289 -8.66 -10.10 2.56
C ALA A 289 -8.20 -10.98 3.74
N GLN A 290 -8.11 -12.30 3.54
CA GLN A 290 -7.57 -13.19 4.57
C GLN A 290 -6.11 -12.87 4.88
N PHE A 291 -5.32 -12.52 3.86
CA PHE A 291 -3.93 -12.13 4.01
C PHE A 291 -3.78 -10.87 4.87
N LEU A 292 -4.63 -9.86 4.67
CA LEU A 292 -4.69 -8.67 5.53
C LEU A 292 -4.99 -9.05 7.00
N LEU A 293 -5.98 -9.92 7.22
CA LEU A 293 -6.30 -10.40 8.58
C LEU A 293 -5.10 -11.12 9.21
N ASN A 294 -4.42 -12.00 8.47
CA ASN A 294 -3.23 -12.71 8.99
C ASN A 294 -2.09 -11.74 9.35
N ILE A 295 -1.86 -10.70 8.53
CA ILE A 295 -0.90 -9.63 8.82
C ILE A 295 -1.24 -8.93 10.14
N VAL A 296 -2.49 -8.47 10.27
CA VAL A 296 -2.93 -7.72 11.45
C VAL A 296 -2.90 -8.60 12.69
N HIS A 297 -3.32 -9.87 12.59
CA HIS A 297 -3.24 -10.84 13.69
C HIS A 297 -1.80 -11.06 14.13
N TRP A 298 -0.84 -11.11 13.21
CA TRP A 298 0.57 -11.27 13.55
C TRP A 298 1.15 -10.02 14.22
N LEU A 299 0.77 -8.83 13.74
CA LEU A 299 1.15 -7.54 14.34
C LEU A 299 0.52 -7.31 15.72
N ASP A 300 -0.64 -7.89 15.98
CA ASP A 300 -1.38 -7.78 17.24
C ASP A 300 -0.88 -8.73 18.35
N GLN A 301 0.07 -9.62 18.05
CA GLN A 301 0.67 -10.52 19.06
C GLN A 301 1.57 -9.80 20.06
#